data_AF-G8TS92-F1
#
_entry.id   AF-G8TS92-F1
#
_cell.length_a   1.000
_cell.length_b   1.000
_cell.length_c   1.000
_cell.angle_alpha   90.00
_cell.angle_beta   90.00
_cell.angle_gamma   90.00
#
_symmetry.space_group_name_H-M   'P 1'
#
loop_
_entity.id
_entity.type
_entity.pdbx_description
1 polymer ?
#
loop_
_entity_poly.entity_id
_entity_poly.type
_entity_poly.pdbx_seq_one_letter_code
_entity_poly.pdbx_strand_id
1 'polypeptide(L)'
;MQQKPPIPFRPRKRSPNRSSRRSGSPKSVRRPSETEDVVEYWTRFIRQPIPKPGKFYWTERMLWGNALLAALVMVVATAVVSGFAPMLLLTRFINTFFLFFLFYYAYPWIAAWVLQKFHVLRASVDDLKTGIIMGSGWLVIATWGQLIPLPFAADVFWLLWAVILAILLKRIARTTWTTAGLATGAGWLSVMIINLILSTL
;
A
#
# COMPACT_ATOMS: atom_id res chain seq x y z
N MET A 1 42.70 -6.98 41.64
CA MET A 1 41.77 -6.81 40.50
C MET A 1 41.44 -8.20 39.96
N GLN A 2 40.25 -8.72 40.27
CA GLN A 2 39.83 -10.07 39.88
C GLN A 2 39.27 -10.04 38.44
N GLN A 3 39.94 -10.73 37.53
CA GLN A 3 39.48 -10.90 36.16
C GLN A 3 38.32 -11.90 36.13
N LYS A 4 37.13 -11.45 35.71
CA LYS A 4 35.99 -12.32 35.42
C LYS A 4 36.34 -13.20 34.20
N PRO A 5 36.15 -14.53 34.26
CA PRO A 5 36.36 -15.38 33.10
C PRO A 5 35.30 -15.11 32.02
N PRO A 6 35.65 -15.22 30.72
CA PRO A 6 34.72 -14.98 29.63
C PRO A 6 33.59 -16.01 29.60
N ILE A 7 32.38 -15.53 29.27
CA ILE A 7 31.16 -16.31 29.14
C ILE A 7 31.34 -17.38 28.05
N PRO A 8 31.23 -18.69 28.34
CA PRO A 8 31.36 -19.71 27.32
C PRO A 8 30.13 -19.69 26.39
N PHE A 9 30.36 -19.52 25.09
CA PHE A 9 29.36 -19.71 24.05
C PHE A 9 28.93 -21.18 24.03
N ARG A 10 27.77 -21.50 24.63
CA ARG A 10 27.16 -22.82 24.47
C ARG A 10 26.58 -22.94 23.05
N PRO A 11 27.01 -23.91 22.23
CA PRO A 11 26.33 -24.19 20.98
C PRO A 11 24.92 -24.71 21.30
N ARG A 12 23.90 -24.02 20.78
CA ARG A 12 22.50 -24.44 20.88
C ARG A 12 22.32 -25.77 20.13
N LYS A 13 22.41 -26.90 20.85
CA LYS A 13 22.00 -28.21 20.36
C LYS A 13 20.54 -28.12 19.90
N ARG A 14 20.31 -28.05 18.59
CA ARG A 14 18.99 -28.33 18.01
C ARG A 14 18.74 -29.82 18.21
N SER A 15 17.88 -30.16 19.17
CA SER A 15 17.33 -31.51 19.28
C SER A 15 16.43 -31.77 18.07
N PRO A 16 16.72 -32.79 17.23
CA PRO A 16 15.82 -33.21 16.18
C PRO A 16 14.99 -34.38 16.72
N ASN A 17 13.75 -34.13 17.13
CA ASN A 17 12.66 -35.11 17.02
C ASN A 17 11.39 -34.59 17.71
N ARG A 18 10.40 -34.24 16.90
CA ARG A 18 9.02 -34.72 17.13
C ARG A 18 8.18 -34.62 15.86
N SER A 19 7.88 -35.81 15.36
CA SER A 19 6.72 -36.21 14.56
C SER A 19 6.50 -35.56 13.20
N SER A 20 6.76 -36.37 12.19
CA SER A 20 6.06 -36.42 10.91
C SER A 20 4.57 -36.08 11.03
N ARG A 21 4.17 -34.94 10.48
CA ARG A 21 2.81 -34.72 9.97
C ARG A 21 2.92 -33.93 8.68
N ARG A 22 2.84 -34.69 7.58
CA ARG A 22 2.76 -34.25 6.18
C ARG A 22 3.77 -33.17 5.81
N SER A 23 4.92 -33.63 5.31
CA SER A 23 5.70 -32.90 4.32
C SER A 23 4.84 -32.68 3.07
N GLY A 24 3.91 -31.72 3.13
CA GLY A 24 3.61 -30.94 1.96
C GLY A 24 4.93 -30.33 1.54
N SER A 25 5.44 -30.73 0.39
CA SER A 25 6.56 -30.06 -0.24
C SER A 25 6.37 -28.55 -0.06
N PRO A 26 7.40 -27.77 0.33
CA PRO A 26 7.33 -26.34 0.10
C PRO A 26 7.13 -26.21 -1.39
N LYS A 27 5.88 -25.95 -1.81
CA LYS A 27 5.52 -25.64 -3.20
C LYS A 27 6.61 -24.68 -3.63
N SER A 28 7.42 -25.08 -4.61
CA SER A 28 8.41 -24.19 -5.18
C SER A 28 7.68 -22.88 -5.42
N VAL A 29 8.16 -21.82 -4.77
CA VAL A 29 7.61 -20.49 -4.94
C VAL A 29 7.95 -20.13 -6.38
N ARG A 30 7.12 -20.59 -7.31
CA ARG A 30 7.10 -20.16 -8.70
C ARG A 30 6.97 -18.66 -8.56
N ARG A 31 8.03 -17.92 -8.92
CA ARG A 31 7.97 -16.46 -8.95
C ARG A 31 6.79 -16.14 -9.87
N PRO A 32 5.70 -15.56 -9.35
CA PRO A 32 4.53 -15.33 -10.17
C PRO A 32 4.91 -14.40 -11.33
N SER A 33 4.33 -14.63 -12.50
CA SER A 33 4.38 -13.65 -13.58
C SER A 33 3.70 -12.34 -13.13
N GLU A 34 4.00 -11.20 -13.78
CA GLU A 34 3.44 -9.89 -13.38
C GLU A 34 1.91 -9.85 -13.45
N THR A 35 1.36 -10.54 -14.44
CA THR A 35 -0.08 -10.71 -14.62
C THR A 35 -0.69 -11.61 -13.56
N GLU A 36 0.01 -12.64 -13.10
CA GLU A 36 -0.42 -13.45 -11.95
C GLU A 36 -0.46 -12.65 -10.65
N ASP A 37 0.48 -11.71 -10.44
CA ASP A 37 0.53 -10.87 -9.24
C ASP A 37 -0.73 -9.99 -9.11
N VAL A 38 -1.21 -9.38 -10.21
CA VAL A 38 -2.42 -8.54 -10.21
C VAL A 38 -3.68 -9.39 -9.98
N VAL A 39 -3.80 -10.51 -10.68
CA VAL A 39 -4.97 -11.39 -10.52
C VAL A 39 -5.02 -11.97 -9.10
N GLU A 40 -3.88 -12.39 -8.56
CA GLU A 40 -3.77 -12.89 -7.19
C GLU A 40 -4.10 -11.79 -6.17
N TYR A 41 -3.60 -10.56 -6.38
CA TYR A 41 -3.94 -9.39 -5.57
C TYR A 41 -5.46 -9.21 -5.49
N TRP A 42 -6.12 -9.09 -6.64
CA TRP A 42 -7.56 -8.81 -6.71
C TRP A 42 -8.42 -9.96 -6.17
N THR A 43 -8.02 -11.20 -6.42
CA THR A 43 -8.70 -12.38 -5.86
C THR A 43 -8.71 -12.36 -4.33
N ARG A 44 -7.62 -11.89 -3.72
CA ARG A 44 -7.51 -11.75 -2.26
C ARG A 44 -8.24 -10.50 -1.76
N PHE A 45 -8.08 -9.38 -2.46
CA PHE A 45 -8.71 -8.11 -2.13
C PHE A 45 -10.24 -8.23 -2.11
N ILE A 46 -10.84 -8.87 -3.11
CA ILE A 46 -12.30 -9.09 -3.17
C ILE A 46 -12.80 -9.93 -1.98
N ARG A 47 -12.06 -10.98 -1.61
CA ARG A 47 -12.40 -11.83 -0.45
C ARG A 47 -12.21 -11.11 0.88
N GLN A 48 -11.24 -10.22 0.96
CA GLN A 48 -10.90 -9.50 2.18
C GLN A 48 -10.38 -8.09 1.86
N PRO A 49 -11.29 -7.11 1.68
CA PRO A 49 -10.92 -5.77 1.21
C PRO A 49 -10.21 -4.94 2.29
N ILE A 50 -10.30 -5.36 3.55
CA ILE A 50 -9.49 -4.82 4.66
C ILE A 50 -8.60 -5.96 5.16
N PRO A 51 -7.43 -6.19 4.53
CA PRO A 51 -6.55 -7.30 4.85
C PRO A 51 -5.97 -7.17 6.26
N LYS A 52 -5.64 -8.33 6.85
CA LYS A 52 -4.95 -8.40 8.15
C LYS A 52 -3.43 -8.47 7.90
N PRO A 53 -2.61 -7.77 8.70
CA PRO A 53 -1.16 -7.84 8.56
C PRO A 53 -0.63 -9.27 8.76
N GLY A 54 0.38 -9.67 7.98
CA GLY A 54 1.16 -10.90 8.17
C GLY A 54 0.65 -12.20 7.53
N LYS A 55 -0.46 -12.20 6.79
CA LYS A 55 -1.00 -13.43 6.16
C LYS A 55 -0.48 -13.72 4.75
N PHE A 56 0.14 -12.74 4.09
CA PHE A 56 0.54 -12.85 2.68
C PHE A 56 1.77 -11.99 2.38
N TYR A 57 2.57 -12.41 1.41
CA TYR A 57 3.68 -11.65 0.87
C TYR A 57 3.14 -10.63 -0.15
N TRP A 58 2.96 -9.41 0.31
CA TRP A 58 2.63 -8.29 -0.57
C TRP A 58 3.90 -7.79 -1.24
N THR A 59 3.91 -7.76 -2.56
CA THR A 59 5.07 -7.33 -3.33
C THR A 59 4.85 -5.93 -3.91
N GLU A 60 5.93 -5.20 -4.14
CA GLU A 60 5.85 -3.92 -4.84
C GLU A 60 5.27 -4.08 -6.25
N ARG A 61 5.46 -5.23 -6.90
CA ARG A 61 4.87 -5.51 -8.23
C ARG A 61 3.35 -5.43 -8.24
N MET A 62 2.68 -5.87 -7.18
CA MET A 62 1.21 -5.76 -7.05
C MET A 62 0.77 -4.29 -6.94
N LEU A 63 1.56 -3.46 -6.25
CA LEU A 63 1.34 -2.02 -6.13
C LEU A 63 1.42 -1.34 -7.50
N TRP A 64 2.47 -1.66 -8.26
CA TRP A 64 2.70 -1.15 -9.60
C TRP A 64 1.61 -1.59 -10.58
N GLY A 65 1.18 -2.85 -10.51
CA GLY A 65 0.07 -3.36 -11.29
C GLY A 65 -1.24 -2.60 -11.01
N ASN A 66 -1.50 -2.24 -9.75
CA ASN A 66 -2.65 -1.40 -9.39
C ASN A 66 -2.51 0.06 -9.82
N ALA A 67 -1.31 0.65 -9.76
CA ALA A 67 -1.06 1.98 -10.31
C ALA A 67 -1.34 2.02 -11.82
N LEU A 68 -0.83 1.02 -12.55
CA LEU A 68 -1.03 0.88 -13.98
C LEU A 68 -2.52 0.69 -14.30
N LEU A 69 -3.21 -0.17 -13.55
CA LEU A 69 -4.63 -0.41 -13.72
C LEU A 69 -5.46 0.87 -13.49
N ALA A 70 -5.17 1.65 -12.44
CA ALA A 70 -5.84 2.93 -12.21
C ALA A 70 -5.58 3.94 -13.35
N ALA A 71 -4.34 4.06 -13.81
CA ALA A 71 -4.00 4.96 -14.91
C ALA A 71 -4.72 4.56 -16.21
N LEU A 72 -4.80 3.26 -16.52
CA LEU A 72 -5.55 2.76 -17.67
C LEU A 72 -7.06 3.04 -17.55
N VAL A 73 -7.64 2.84 -16.37
CA VAL A 73 -9.05 3.18 -16.10
C VAL A 73 -9.31 4.65 -16.35
N MET A 74 -8.42 5.53 -15.89
CA MET A 74 -8.53 6.98 -16.12
C MET A 74 -8.41 7.37 -17.60
N VAL A 75 -7.56 6.67 -18.36
CA VAL A 75 -7.45 6.89 -19.81
C VAL A 75 -8.74 6.49 -20.52
N VAL A 76 -9.24 5.29 -20.25
CA VAL A 76 -10.49 4.79 -20.86
C VAL A 76 -11.64 5.73 -20.55
N ALA A 77 -11.74 6.17 -19.30
CA ALA A 77 -12.70 7.16 -18.84
C ALA A 77 -12.64 8.47 -19.62
N THR A 78 -11.44 9.04 -19.71
CA THR A 78 -11.22 10.29 -20.43
C THR A 78 -11.56 10.13 -21.91
N ALA A 79 -11.23 8.98 -22.51
CA ALA A 79 -11.55 8.70 -23.90
C ALA A 79 -13.06 8.60 -24.15
N VAL A 80 -13.82 8.03 -23.20
CA VAL A 80 -15.28 7.94 -23.29
C VAL A 80 -15.94 9.31 -23.13
N VAL A 81 -15.45 10.16 -22.21
CA VAL A 81 -16.06 11.47 -21.91
C VAL A 81 -15.65 12.54 -22.92
N SER A 82 -14.36 12.61 -23.26
CA SER A 82 -13.77 13.69 -24.04
C SER A 82 -13.40 13.28 -25.47
N GLY A 83 -13.63 12.03 -25.85
CA GLY A 83 -13.22 11.47 -27.14
C GLY A 83 -11.74 11.06 -27.19
N PHE A 84 -11.33 10.50 -28.32
CA PHE A 84 -9.95 10.03 -28.51
C PHE A 84 -9.01 11.19 -28.86
N ALA A 85 -8.29 11.70 -27.86
CA ALA A 85 -7.28 12.73 -28.02
C ALA A 85 -5.93 12.22 -27.46
N PRO A 86 -5.01 11.70 -28.30
CA PRO A 86 -3.86 10.91 -27.84
C PRO A 86 -2.95 11.65 -26.87
N MET A 87 -2.69 12.94 -27.08
CA MET A 87 -1.89 13.74 -26.15
C MET A 87 -2.58 13.95 -24.81
N LEU A 88 -3.89 14.24 -24.80
CA LEU A 88 -4.67 14.37 -23.57
C LEU A 88 -4.70 13.05 -22.78
N LEU A 89 -4.93 11.93 -23.47
CA LEU A 89 -4.95 10.59 -22.88
C LEU A 89 -3.58 10.23 -22.29
N LEU A 90 -2.49 10.50 -23.01
CA LEU A 90 -1.14 10.26 -22.52
C LEU A 90 -0.81 11.12 -21.29
N THR A 91 -1.17 12.41 -21.31
CA THR A 91 -0.99 13.29 -20.14
C THR A 91 -1.78 12.79 -18.93
N ARG A 92 -3.03 12.37 -19.12
CA ARG A 92 -3.87 11.80 -18.04
C ARG A 92 -3.27 10.50 -17.50
N PHE A 93 -2.77 9.64 -18.37
CA PHE A 93 -2.08 8.41 -17.97
C PHE A 93 -0.87 8.71 -17.09
N ILE A 94 0.06 9.55 -17.59
CA ILE A 94 1.32 9.88 -16.89
C ILE A 94 1.02 10.54 -15.55
N ASN A 95 0.13 11.54 -15.52
CA ASN A 95 -0.21 12.25 -14.29
C ASN A 95 -0.84 11.32 -13.26
N THR A 96 -1.76 10.45 -13.67
CA THR A 96 -2.40 9.50 -12.75
C THR A 96 -1.39 8.49 -12.23
N PHE A 97 -0.58 7.90 -13.11
CA PHE A 97 0.46 6.96 -12.72
C PHE A 97 1.47 7.59 -11.76
N PHE A 98 1.90 8.82 -12.05
CA PHE A 98 2.85 9.55 -11.22
C PHE A 98 2.27 9.96 -9.86
N LEU A 99 1.00 10.37 -9.80
CA LEU A 99 0.30 10.64 -8.53
C LEU A 99 0.26 9.40 -7.64
N PHE A 100 -0.03 8.25 -8.24
CA PHE A 100 -0.06 6.97 -7.53
C PHE A 100 1.34 6.59 -7.05
N PHE A 101 2.36 6.74 -7.89
CA PHE A 101 3.76 6.56 -7.50
C PHE A 101 4.12 7.42 -6.29
N LEU A 102 3.85 8.72 -6.38
CA LEU A 102 4.15 9.66 -5.33
C LEU A 102 3.40 9.32 -4.04
N PHE A 103 2.12 8.95 -4.14
CA PHE A 103 1.35 8.51 -2.99
C PHE A 103 2.00 7.27 -2.34
N TYR A 104 2.38 6.28 -3.15
CA TYR A 104 2.93 5.03 -2.64
C TYR A 104 4.30 5.14 -2.01
N TYR A 105 5.16 6.01 -2.53
CA TYR A 105 6.51 6.16 -2.03
C TYR A 105 6.60 7.26 -0.97
N ALA A 106 5.96 8.41 -1.14
CA ALA A 106 6.09 9.53 -0.20
C ALA A 106 5.24 9.32 1.06
N TYR A 107 3.99 8.84 0.91
CA TYR A 107 3.07 8.70 2.05
C TYR A 107 3.63 7.88 3.22
N PRO A 108 4.21 6.66 3.04
CA PRO A 108 4.66 5.87 4.18
C PRO A 108 5.78 6.55 4.97
N TRP A 109 6.64 7.34 4.32
CA TRP A 109 7.65 8.15 4.99
C TRP A 109 7.03 9.27 5.82
N ILE A 110 6.09 10.02 5.25
CA ILE A 110 5.40 11.11 5.95
C ILE A 110 4.60 10.57 7.14
N ALA A 111 3.85 9.49 6.93
CA ALA A 111 3.10 8.83 7.99
C ALA A 111 4.03 8.32 9.10
N ALA A 112 5.16 7.69 8.76
CA ALA A 112 6.16 7.28 9.74
C ALA A 112 6.72 8.47 10.54
N TRP A 113 7.04 9.58 9.86
CA TRP A 113 7.54 10.80 10.50
C TRP A 113 6.53 11.37 11.50
N VAL A 114 5.25 11.45 11.13
CA VAL A 114 4.19 11.88 12.05
C VAL A 114 4.09 10.93 13.25
N LEU A 115 4.07 9.62 13.01
CA LEU A 115 3.99 8.62 14.08
C LEU A 115 5.20 8.66 15.03
N GLN A 116 6.41 8.97 14.51
CA GLN A 116 7.61 9.19 15.30
C GLN A 116 7.49 10.45 16.17
N LYS A 117 6.98 11.55 15.62
CA LYS A 117 6.78 12.81 16.37
C LYS A 117 5.83 12.63 17.56
N PHE A 118 4.86 11.74 17.47
CA PHE A 118 3.96 11.40 18.57
C PHE A 118 4.46 10.27 19.48
N HIS A 119 5.72 9.82 19.33
CA HIS A 119 6.33 8.72 20.09
C HIS A 119 5.55 7.39 20.04
N VAL A 120 4.75 7.17 18.98
CA VAL A 120 3.89 5.96 18.85
C VAL A 120 4.46 4.94 17.86
N LEU A 121 5.68 5.15 17.37
CA LEU A 121 6.21 4.29 16.30
C LEU A 121 6.56 2.89 16.82
N ARG A 122 5.61 1.96 16.66
CA ARG A 122 5.81 0.51 16.84
C ARG A 122 5.98 -0.23 15.51
N ALA A 123 5.74 0.44 14.38
CA ALA A 123 5.79 -0.13 13.03
C ALA A 123 6.91 0.51 12.21
N SER A 124 7.63 -0.32 11.44
CA SER A 124 8.65 0.15 10.50
C SER A 124 8.03 0.83 9.27
N VAL A 125 8.82 1.60 8.53
CA VAL A 125 8.38 2.15 7.23
C VAL A 125 7.95 1.03 6.28
N ASP A 126 8.61 -0.13 6.35
CA ASP A 126 8.28 -1.28 5.50
C ASP A 126 6.93 -1.93 5.87
N ASP A 127 6.56 -1.93 7.15
CA ASP A 127 5.22 -2.35 7.58
C ASP A 127 4.14 -1.40 7.04
N LEU A 128 4.41 -0.09 7.06
CA LEU A 128 3.51 0.92 6.51
C LEU A 128 3.39 0.80 4.99
N LYS A 129 4.50 0.61 4.27
CA LYS A 129 4.50 0.31 2.83
C LYS A 129 3.65 -0.93 2.54
N THR A 130 3.84 -2.00 3.29
CA THR A 130 3.06 -3.22 3.16
C THR A 130 1.56 -2.96 3.37
N GLY A 131 1.19 -2.09 4.32
CA GLY A 131 -0.17 -1.61 4.51
C GLY A 131 -0.74 -0.83 3.32
N ILE A 132 0.08 -0.02 2.66
CA ILE A 132 -0.31 0.70 1.45
C ILE A 132 -0.50 -0.25 0.27
N ILE A 133 0.40 -1.23 0.09
CA ILE A 133 0.24 -2.27 -0.93
C ILE A 133 -1.08 -3.01 -0.72
N MET A 134 -1.34 -3.43 0.51
CA MET A 134 -2.62 -4.01 0.92
C MET A 134 -3.83 -3.15 0.55
N GLY A 135 -3.77 -1.84 0.78
CA GLY A 135 -4.85 -0.89 0.52
C GLY A 135 -4.94 -0.36 -0.92
N SER A 136 -3.97 -0.68 -1.79
CA SER A 136 -3.84 -0.05 -3.12
C SER A 136 -5.02 -0.31 -4.07
N GLY A 137 -5.74 -1.42 -3.92
CA GLY A 137 -6.95 -1.72 -4.69
C GLY A 137 -8.08 -0.72 -4.44
N TRP A 138 -8.15 -0.11 -3.26
CA TRP A 138 -9.12 0.93 -2.97
C TRP A 138 -8.87 2.22 -3.75
N LEU A 139 -7.62 2.53 -4.09
CA LEU A 139 -7.32 3.66 -4.98
C LEU A 139 -7.81 3.40 -6.41
N VAL A 140 -7.68 2.16 -6.89
CA VAL A 140 -8.25 1.77 -8.18
C VAL A 140 -9.77 1.96 -8.14
N ILE A 141 -10.44 1.48 -7.08
CA ILE A 141 -11.89 1.69 -6.89
C ILE A 141 -12.24 3.18 -6.82
N ALA A 142 -11.43 4.00 -6.15
CA ALA A 142 -11.67 5.44 -6.10
C ALA A 142 -11.53 6.10 -7.47
N THR A 143 -10.62 5.61 -8.32
CA THR A 143 -10.49 6.04 -9.71
C THR A 143 -11.73 5.67 -10.53
N TRP A 144 -12.25 4.45 -10.35
CA TRP A 144 -13.54 4.04 -10.94
C TRP A 144 -14.71 4.90 -10.45
N GLY A 145 -14.67 5.34 -9.19
CA GLY A 145 -15.68 6.23 -8.61
C GLY A 145 -15.83 7.56 -9.35
N GLN A 146 -14.76 8.06 -9.97
CA GLN A 146 -14.78 9.30 -10.77
C GLN A 146 -15.57 9.14 -12.07
N LEU A 147 -15.89 7.90 -12.47
CA LEU A 147 -16.66 7.62 -13.69
C LEU A 147 -18.15 7.73 -13.48
N ILE A 148 -18.58 7.70 -12.22
CA ILE A 148 -19.97 7.85 -11.87
C ILE A 148 -20.31 9.33 -12.07
N PRO A 149 -21.29 9.67 -12.93
CA PRO A 149 -21.67 11.05 -13.23
C PRO A 149 -22.50 11.66 -12.09
N LEU A 150 -22.01 11.52 -10.86
CA LEU A 150 -22.56 12.12 -9.66
C LEU A 150 -21.50 13.08 -9.11
N PRO A 151 -21.82 14.36 -8.88
CA PRO A 151 -20.83 15.38 -8.53
C PRO A 151 -20.10 15.07 -7.22
N PHE A 152 -20.71 14.29 -6.33
CA PHE A 152 -20.16 13.89 -5.02
C PHE A 152 -19.59 12.46 -5.00
N ALA A 153 -19.71 11.66 -6.07
CA ALA A 153 -19.23 10.28 -6.04
C ALA A 153 -17.72 10.21 -5.82
N ALA A 154 -16.95 11.00 -6.58
CA ALA A 154 -15.50 11.05 -6.46
C ALA A 154 -15.06 11.38 -5.01
N ASP A 155 -15.67 12.39 -4.39
CA ASP A 155 -15.36 12.80 -3.02
C ASP A 155 -15.66 11.70 -2.01
N VAL A 156 -16.77 10.98 -2.17
CA VAL A 156 -17.15 9.86 -1.31
C VAL A 156 -16.11 8.73 -1.41
N PHE A 157 -15.65 8.37 -2.61
CA PHE A 157 -14.65 7.31 -2.74
C PHE A 157 -13.28 7.70 -2.20
N TRP A 158 -12.86 8.96 -2.40
CA TRP A 158 -11.65 9.49 -1.79
C TRP A 158 -11.72 9.49 -0.26
N LEU A 159 -12.87 9.89 0.31
CA LEU A 159 -13.11 9.85 1.75
C LEU A 159 -13.09 8.41 2.29
N LEU A 160 -13.77 7.47 1.62
CA LEU A 160 -13.76 6.06 1.99
C LEU A 160 -12.35 5.48 2.01
N TRP A 161 -11.55 5.83 1.00
CA TRP A 161 -10.17 5.40 0.96
C TRP A 161 -9.34 6.01 2.10
N ALA A 162 -9.52 7.30 2.42
CA ALA A 162 -8.87 7.93 3.58
C ALA A 162 -9.20 7.19 4.89
N VAL A 163 -10.47 6.84 5.08
CA VAL A 163 -10.92 6.07 6.27
C VAL A 163 -10.25 4.70 6.33
N ILE A 164 -10.15 4.00 5.20
CA ILE A 164 -9.48 2.69 5.15
C ILE A 164 -7.99 2.79 5.43
N LEU A 165 -7.34 3.83 4.92
CA LEU A 165 -5.95 4.12 5.20
C LEU A 165 -5.71 4.37 6.70
N ALA A 166 -6.59 5.14 7.35
CA ALA A 166 -6.53 5.37 8.79
C ALA A 166 -6.77 4.07 9.59
N ILE A 167 -7.69 3.21 9.14
CA ILE A 167 -7.91 1.87 9.73
C ILE A 167 -6.64 1.02 9.63
N LEU A 168 -5.99 1.00 8.45
CA LEU A 168 -4.77 0.24 8.20
C LEU A 168 -3.62 0.77 9.08
N LEU A 169 -3.40 2.08 9.11
CA LEU A 169 -2.41 2.72 9.98
C LEU A 169 -2.64 2.36 11.44
N LYS A 170 -3.87 2.51 11.94
CA LYS A 170 -4.22 2.15 13.31
C LYS A 170 -3.92 0.69 13.61
N ARG A 171 -4.21 -0.23 12.69
CA ARG A 171 -3.98 -1.68 12.88
C ARG A 171 -2.51 -2.04 12.84
N ILE A 172 -1.74 -1.47 11.92
CA ILE A 172 -0.32 -1.78 11.71
C ILE A 172 0.52 -1.15 12.82
N ALA A 173 0.34 0.16 13.06
CA ALA A 173 1.11 0.89 14.06
C ALA A 173 0.54 0.77 15.48
N ARG A 174 -0.64 0.18 15.67
CA ARG A 174 -1.34 0.01 16.96
C ARG A 174 -1.48 1.34 17.72
N THR A 175 -1.89 2.39 17.00
CA THR A 175 -2.01 3.77 17.50
C THR A 175 -3.45 4.12 17.89
N THR A 176 -3.65 5.34 18.42
CA THR A 176 -4.99 5.91 18.62
C THR A 176 -5.58 6.38 17.29
N TRP A 177 -6.91 6.53 17.24
CA TRP A 177 -7.61 7.06 16.07
C TRP A 177 -7.15 8.47 15.70
N THR A 178 -6.88 9.31 16.70
CA THR A 178 -6.40 10.68 16.49
C THR A 178 -5.06 10.69 15.76
N THR A 179 -4.08 9.91 16.22
CA THR A 179 -2.76 9.86 15.59
C THR A 179 -2.82 9.21 14.21
N ALA A 180 -3.65 8.17 14.02
CA ALA A 180 -3.86 7.57 12.71
C ALA A 180 -4.50 8.57 11.72
N GLY A 181 -5.50 9.32 12.16
CA GLY A 181 -6.13 10.38 11.37
C GLY A 181 -5.16 11.51 11.00
N LEU A 182 -4.35 11.97 11.96
CA LEU A 182 -3.32 12.98 11.71
C LEU A 182 -2.26 12.49 10.71
N ALA A 183 -1.78 11.25 10.85
CA ALA A 183 -0.82 10.67 9.91
C ALA A 183 -1.42 10.50 8.49
N THR A 184 -2.69 10.10 8.40
CA THR A 184 -3.42 10.04 7.13
C THR A 184 -3.61 11.41 6.50
N GLY A 185 -4.07 12.39 7.27
CA GLY A 185 -4.26 13.76 6.78
C GLY A 185 -2.94 14.39 6.32
N ALA A 186 -1.88 14.26 7.11
CA ALA A 186 -0.56 14.77 6.76
C ALA A 186 -0.01 14.12 5.48
N GLY A 187 -0.05 12.79 5.40
CA GLY A 187 0.40 12.08 4.20
C GLY A 187 -0.39 12.46 2.95
N TRP A 188 -1.71 12.61 3.06
CA TRP A 188 -2.56 13.06 1.96
C TRP A 188 -2.21 14.48 1.50
N LEU A 189 -2.20 15.43 2.44
CA LEU A 189 -1.92 16.84 2.14
C LEU A 189 -0.54 17.01 1.52
N SER A 190 0.47 16.31 2.03
CA SER A 190 1.82 16.37 1.46
C SER A 190 1.88 15.85 0.02
N VAL A 191 1.19 14.75 -0.30
CA VAL A 191 1.15 14.25 -1.69
C VAL A 191 0.43 15.24 -2.60
N MET A 192 -0.66 15.85 -2.14
CA MET A 192 -1.36 16.90 -2.89
C MET A 192 -0.49 18.13 -3.12
N ILE A 193 0.24 18.60 -2.10
CA ILE A 193 1.14 19.74 -2.21
C ILE A 193 2.27 19.44 -3.20
N ILE A 194 2.91 18.26 -3.11
CA ILE A 194 3.96 17.88 -4.04
C ILE A 194 3.42 17.80 -5.48
N ASN A 195 2.23 17.22 -5.66
CA ASN A 195 1.59 17.17 -6.97
C ASN A 195 1.26 18.57 -7.51
N LEU A 196 0.77 19.47 -6.65
CA LEU A 196 0.51 20.86 -7.03
C LEU A 196 1.80 21.53 -7.52
N ILE A 197 2.88 21.46 -6.73
CA ILE A 197 4.20 22.02 -7.08
C ILE A 197 4.67 21.50 -8.44
N LEU A 198 4.58 20.19 -8.66
CA LEU A 198 5.01 19.55 -9.91
C LEU A 198 4.12 19.87 -11.11
N SER A 199 2.85 20.22 -10.88
CA SER A 199 1.92 20.63 -11.95
C SER A 199 2.01 22.12 -12.32
N THR A 200 2.63 22.93 -11.45
CA THR A 200 2.77 24.39 -11.63
C THR A 200 4.16 24.82 -12.11
N LEU A 201 5.14 23.91 -12.11
CA LEU A 201 6.49 24.10 -12.66
C LEU A 201 6.55 23.62 -14.11
#